data_AF-A0A392VGD7-F1
#
_entry.id   AF-A0A392VGD7-F1
#
_cell.length_a   1.000
_cell.length_b   1.000
_cell.length_c   1.000
_cell.angle_alpha   90.00
_cell.angle_beta   90.00
_cell.angle_gamma   90.00
#
_symmetry.space_group_name_H-M   'P 1'
#
loop_
_entity.id
_entity.type
_entity.pdbx_description
1 polymer ?
#
loop_
_entity_poly.entity_id
_entity_poly.type
_entity_poly.pdbx_seq_one_letter_code
_entity_poly.pdbx_strand_id
1 'polypeptide(L)' 'AGQMKKLMNEEALVFMIFASLITEEKPEAEELPVVKEFLDVFPDDFSDQPPEREVEFAIDVAPGTRPISMA' A
#
# COMPACT_ATOMS: atom_id res chain seq x y z
N ALA A 1 -28.27 25.17 -8.71
CA ALA A 1 -27.01 24.54 -8.23
C ALA A 1 -26.68 24.86 -6.76
N GLY A 2 -27.68 25.02 -5.87
CA GLY A 2 -27.45 25.48 -4.47
C GLY A 2 -27.80 24.48 -3.36
N GLN A 3 -28.41 23.34 -3.68
CA GLN A 3 -28.86 22.38 -2.66
C GLN A 3 -27.92 21.17 -2.48
N MET A 4 -27.13 20.83 -3.52
CA MET A 4 -26.27 19.64 -3.51
C MET A 4 -25.03 19.77 -2.61
N LYS A 5 -24.62 21.00 -2.25
CA LYS A 5 -23.47 21.23 -1.35
C LYS A 5 -23.82 21.13 0.14
N LYS A 6 -25.11 21.25 0.49
CA LYS A 6 -25.55 21.22 1.90
C LYS A 6 -25.68 19.80 2.45
N LEU A 7 -25.95 18.83 1.58
CA LEU A 7 -26.04 17.40 1.92
C LEU A 7 -24.66 16.73 2.11
N MET A 8 -23.56 17.38 1.70
CA MET A 8 -22.20 16.92 1.97
C MET A 8 -21.74 17.14 3.42
N ASN A 9 -22.63 17.46 4.36
CA ASN A 9 -22.23 17.92 5.69
C ASN A 9 -22.73 17.07 6.87
N GLU A 10 -23.58 16.06 6.70
CA GLU A 10 -23.99 15.24 7.85
C GLU A 10 -23.51 13.80 7.68
N GLU A 11 -23.81 13.16 6.55
CA GLU A 11 -23.35 11.80 6.25
C GLU A 11 -21.82 11.71 6.15
N ALA A 12 -21.20 12.72 5.53
CA ALA A 12 -19.75 12.81 5.45
C ALA A 12 -19.11 13.04 6.83
N LEU A 13 -19.77 13.81 7.72
CA LEU A 13 -19.29 14.00 9.09
C LEU A 13 -19.42 12.72 9.90
N VAL A 14 -20.53 11.98 9.77
CA VAL A 14 -20.72 10.68 10.41
C VAL A 14 -19.66 9.68 9.94
N PHE A 15 -19.37 9.64 8.64
CA PHE A 15 -18.31 8.79 8.10
C PHE A 15 -16.92 9.18 8.62
N MET A 16 -16.61 10.48 8.67
CA MET A 16 -15.34 10.98 9.23
C MET A 16 -15.21 10.68 10.72
N ILE A 17 -16.28 10.84 11.51
CA ILE A 17 -16.28 10.49 12.94
C ILE A 17 -16.08 8.99 13.12
N PHE A 18 -16.78 8.17 12.34
CA PHE A 18 -16.64 6.71 12.39
C PHE A 18 -15.23 6.26 12.01
N ALA A 19 -14.67 6.81 10.92
CA ALA A 19 -13.31 6.54 10.50
C ALA A 19 -12.29 6.99 11.58
N SER A 20 -12.47 8.17 12.17
CA SER A 20 -11.60 8.66 13.25
C SER A 20 -11.64 7.77 14.49
N LEU A 21 -12.83 7.30 14.89
CA LEU A 21 -13.00 6.36 16.01
C LEU A 21 -12.35 5.00 15.74
N ILE A 22 -12.40 4.52 14.50
CA ILE A 22 -11.70 3.29 14.06
C ILE A 22 -10.19 3.52 13.90
N THR A 23 -9.73 4.76 13.77
CA THR A 23 -8.28 5.06 13.72
C THR A 23 -7.63 5.29 15.07
N GLU A 24 -8.40 5.55 16.14
CA GLU A 24 -7.85 5.67 17.51
C GLU A 24 -7.54 4.29 18.10
N GLU A 25 -8.41 3.30 17.86
CA GLU A 25 -8.04 1.90 17.96
C GLU A 25 -7.42 1.51 16.63
N LYS A 26 -6.13 1.73 16.44
CA LYS A 26 -5.40 0.95 15.44
C LYS A 26 -5.53 -0.50 15.94
N PRO A 27 -6.39 -1.37 15.34
CA PRO A 27 -6.23 -2.78 15.64
C PRO A 27 -4.78 -3.07 15.32
N GLU A 28 -4.07 -3.71 16.26
CA GLU A 28 -2.79 -4.32 15.90
C GLU A 28 -3.07 -5.08 14.61
N ALA A 29 -2.25 -4.89 13.57
CA ALA A 29 -2.58 -5.43 12.25
C ALA A 29 -2.90 -6.93 12.34
N GLU A 30 -2.32 -7.60 13.34
CA GLU A 30 -2.56 -8.96 13.83
C GLU A 30 -4.02 -9.32 14.17
N GLU A 31 -4.86 -8.36 14.51
CA GLU A 31 -6.29 -8.55 14.81
C GLU A 31 -7.16 -8.57 13.54
N LEU A 32 -6.64 -8.10 12.39
CA LEU A 32 -7.34 -8.19 11.12
C LEU A 32 -7.43 -9.68 10.73
N PRO A 33 -8.63 -10.24 10.46
CA PRO A 33 -8.78 -11.67 10.18
C PRO A 33 -7.84 -12.20 9.10
N VAL A 34 -7.63 -11.40 8.05
CA VAL A 34 -6.69 -11.71 6.97
C VAL A 34 -5.25 -11.78 7.48
N VAL A 35 -4.79 -10.83 8.27
CA VAL A 35 -3.40 -10.81 8.77
C VAL A 35 -3.19 -11.90 9.83
N LYS A 36 -4.19 -12.16 10.67
CA LYS A 36 -4.18 -13.23 11.69
C LYS A 36 -3.94 -14.62 11.09
N GLU A 37 -4.45 -14.86 9.88
CA GLU A 37 -4.25 -16.11 9.14
C GLU A 37 -2.82 -16.26 8.57
N PHE A 38 -2.03 -15.17 8.52
CA PHE A 38 -0.68 -15.10 7.94
C PHE A 38 0.36 -14.44 8.85
N LEU A 39 0.20 -14.53 10.18
CA LEU A 39 1.15 -13.92 11.14
C LEU A 39 2.59 -14.43 10.98
N ASP A 40 2.75 -15.64 10.45
CA ASP A 40 4.04 -16.26 10.12
C ASP A 40 4.72 -15.64 8.89
N VAL A 41 3.97 -14.94 8.02
CA VAL A 41 4.47 -14.25 6.82
C VAL A 41 4.88 -12.81 7.12
N PHE A 42 4.41 -12.24 8.22
CA PHE A 42 4.71 -10.87 8.66
C PHE A 42 5.38 -10.83 10.06
N PRO A 43 6.53 -11.51 10.26
CA PRO A 43 7.24 -11.42 11.54
C PRO A 43 7.69 -9.98 11.81
N ASP A 44 7.63 -9.54 13.07
CA ASP A 44 8.07 -8.20 13.51
C ASP A 44 9.52 -7.89 13.15
N ASP A 45 10.34 -8.94 13.10
CA ASP A 45 11.70 -8.89 12.62
C ASP A 45 11.73 -9.05 11.09
N PHE A 46 11.69 -7.94 10.36
CA PHE A 46 12.05 -7.91 8.93
C PHE A 46 13.56 -8.17 8.75
N SER A 47 14.00 -9.39 9.04
CA SER A 47 15.40 -9.81 8.88
C SER A 47 15.67 -10.45 7.52
N ASP A 48 14.62 -10.80 6.79
CA ASP A 48 14.75 -11.54 5.54
C ASP A 48 14.84 -10.61 4.35
N GLN A 49 16.07 -10.34 3.91
CA GLN A 49 16.30 -10.03 2.51
C GLN A 49 15.59 -11.13 1.69
N PRO A 50 14.77 -10.80 0.68
CA PRO A 50 14.11 -11.84 -0.11
C PRO A 50 15.19 -12.82 -0.60
N PRO A 51 14.91 -14.13 -0.59
CA PRO A 51 15.88 -15.13 -1.03
C PRO A 51 16.52 -14.69 -2.35
N GLU A 52 17.81 -14.96 -2.52
CA GLU A 52 18.51 -14.65 -3.75
C GLU A 52 17.74 -15.31 -4.91
N ARG A 53 17.14 -14.47 -5.76
CA ARG A 53 16.32 -14.90 -6.90
C ARG A 53 17.01 -14.40 -8.16
N GLU A 54 17.37 -15.32 -9.04
CA GLU A 54 17.77 -14.98 -10.41
C GLU A 54 16.53 -14.45 -11.16
N VAL A 55 16.61 -13.21 -11.63
CA VAL A 55 15.56 -12.60 -12.45
C VAL A 55 16.14 -12.30 -13.82
N GLU A 56 15.59 -12.94 -14.85
CA GLU A 56 15.80 -12.53 -16.22
C GLU A 56 14.96 -11.28 -16.48
N PHE A 57 15.62 -10.14 -16.70
CA PHE A 57 14.94 -8.91 -17.12
C PHE A 57 15.39 -8.51 -18.52
N ALA A 58 14.44 -8.02 -19.31
CA ALA A 58 14.71 -7.40 -20.60
C ALA A 58 14.74 -5.88 -20.43
N ILE A 59 15.65 -5.21 -21.15
CA ILE A 59 15.69 -3.75 -21.24
C ILE A 59 15.19 -3.36 -22.62
N ASP A 60 14.04 -2.70 -22.67
CA ASP A 60 13.56 -2.08 -23.89
C ASP A 60 14.33 -0.78 -24.15
N VAL A 61 14.99 -0.71 -25.31
CA VAL A 61 15.69 0.49 -25.75
C VAL A 61 14.86 1.23 -26.79
N ALA A 62 14.86 2.56 -26.71
CA ALA A 62 14.24 3.39 -27.75
C ALA A 62 14.95 3.15 -29.10
N PRO A 63 14.20 3.15 -30.23
CA PRO A 63 14.80 3.04 -31.56
C PRO A 63 15.90 4.11 -31.76
N GLY A 64 17.10 3.68 -32.19
CA GLY A 64 18.25 4.57 -32.40
C GLY A 64 19.22 4.68 -31.22
N THR A 65 18.94 4.02 -30.08
CA THR A 65 19.90 3.88 -28.98
C THR A 65 21.16 3.15 -29.46
N ARG A 66 22.34 3.72 -29.20
CA ARG A 66 23.64 3.13 -29.55
C ARG A 66 24.43 2.79 -28.28
N PRO A 67 25.21 1.70 -28.28
CA PRO A 67 26.07 1.38 -27.14
C PRO A 67 27.07 2.50 -26.86
N ILE A 68 27.31 2.79 -25.58
CA ILE A 68 28.38 3.67 -25.12
C ILE A 68 29.40 2.79 -24.42
N SER A 69 30.69 2.99 -24.73
CA SER A 69 31.81 2.31 -24.09
C SER A 69 32.75 3.34 -23.51
N MET A 70 33.23 3.10 -22.30
CA MET A 70 34.34 3.83 -21.69
C MET A 70 35.50 2.85 -21.54
N ALA A 71 36.62 3.15 -22.21
CA ALA A 71 37.86 2.39 -22.13
C ALA A 71 38.91 3.22 -21.37
#